data_AF-A0AAD9ZUQ6-F1
#
_entry.id   AF-A0AAD9ZUQ6-F1
#
_cell.length_a   1.000
_cell.length_b   1.000
_cell.length_c   1.000
_cell.angle_alpha   90.00
_cell.angle_beta   90.00
_cell.angle_gamma   90.00
#
_symmetry.space_group_name_H-M   'P 1'
#
loop_
_entity.id
_entity.type
_entity.pdbx_description
1 polymer ?
#
loop_
_entity_poly.entity_id
_entity_poly.type
_entity_poly.pdbx_seq_one_letter_code
_entity_poly.pdbx_strand_id
1 'polypeptide(L)'
;MTHIWQWNGNGKAPEGLIEGIADYVRLKANYSLSHWVKRGQGDGWDEGYDVTAGFLDYCNSLRNGFLEELNKMMRSGYSNSYFVDLLGKNVDQLRCGRTKRPNLDKLVMKINLRWLNKIRCKCLYLFSWLLFTKANEENCVAVKNTFEDYERASDQMINFSKSAICVSPSMSAAEGEMIASLVGVKLVECHENYLGLSYFSGRSKQKLFANIIDHVWGKIKGWGEKLLSIGGNEVLIKAMVQAVPSYAMSLFRIPKSLILEIQRLCAHFWWGGNVNKKKIHWCT
;
A
#
# COMPACT_ATOMS: atom_id res chain seq x y z
N MET A 1 -4.36 -0.71 10.85
CA MET A 1 -3.88 -0.58 9.45
C MET A 1 -5.09 -0.65 8.54
N THR A 2 -5.28 0.29 7.63
CA THR A 2 -6.34 0.25 6.62
C THR A 2 -5.74 0.14 5.22
N HIS A 3 -6.20 -0.85 4.46
CA HIS A 3 -5.82 -1.03 3.07
C HIS A 3 -6.92 -0.47 2.19
N ILE A 4 -6.57 0.31 1.17
CA ILE A 4 -7.57 0.77 0.19
C ILE A 4 -7.80 -0.36 -0.82
N TRP A 5 -9.07 -0.59 -1.15
CA TRP A 5 -9.52 -1.56 -2.13
C TRP A 5 -9.89 -0.90 -3.43
N GLN A 6 -9.41 -1.54 -4.48
CA GLN A 6 -9.92 -1.36 -5.83
C GLN A 6 -10.19 -2.74 -6.41
N TRP A 7 -11.37 -2.91 -7.00
CA TRP A 7 -11.72 -4.15 -7.66
C TRP A 7 -11.03 -4.24 -9.02
N ASN A 8 -10.72 -5.45 -9.47
CA ASN A 8 -10.16 -5.71 -10.80
C ASN A 8 -11.19 -6.39 -11.73
N GLY A 9 -12.48 -6.37 -11.38
CA GLY A 9 -13.52 -6.98 -12.22
C GLY A 9 -13.40 -8.50 -12.36
N ASN A 10 -12.91 -9.21 -11.34
CA ASN A 10 -12.55 -10.64 -11.43
C ASN A 10 -11.53 -10.93 -12.55
N GLY A 11 -10.56 -10.03 -12.75
CA GLY A 11 -9.52 -10.14 -13.77
C GLY A 11 -9.99 -9.81 -15.19
N LYS A 12 -11.24 -9.33 -15.35
CA LYS A 12 -11.80 -8.94 -16.66
C LYS A 12 -11.70 -7.45 -16.94
N ALA A 13 -11.37 -6.64 -15.93
CA ALA A 13 -11.17 -5.21 -16.13
C ALA A 13 -9.83 -4.95 -16.84
N PRO A 14 -9.79 -4.01 -17.80
CA PRO A 14 -8.55 -3.57 -18.42
C PRO A 14 -7.55 -3.10 -17.37
N GLU A 15 -6.27 -3.44 -17.54
CA GLU A 15 -5.20 -3.01 -16.64
C GLU A 15 -5.14 -1.48 -16.55
N GLY A 16 -5.30 -0.78 -17.69
CA GLY A 16 -5.35 0.68 -17.72
C GLY A 16 -6.50 1.29 -16.92
N LEU A 17 -7.67 0.63 -16.84
CA LEU A 17 -8.76 1.07 -15.94
C LEU A 17 -8.35 0.92 -14.48
N ILE A 18 -7.66 -0.17 -14.14
CA ILE A 18 -7.22 -0.41 -12.77
C ILE A 18 -6.18 0.64 -12.36
N GLU A 19 -5.16 0.85 -13.18
CA GLU A 19 -4.13 1.85 -12.92
C GLU A 19 -4.69 3.28 -12.96
N GLY A 20 -5.63 3.55 -13.87
CA GLY A 20 -6.28 4.84 -14.01
C GLY A 20 -7.11 5.27 -12.81
N ILE A 21 -7.77 4.35 -12.11
CA ILE A 21 -8.48 4.65 -10.85
C ILE A 21 -7.49 5.01 -9.73
N ALA A 22 -6.34 4.32 -9.66
CA ALA A 22 -5.28 4.67 -8.71
C ALA A 22 -4.74 6.08 -8.95
N ASP A 23 -4.48 6.43 -10.21
CA ASP A 23 -3.94 7.73 -10.59
C ASP A 23 -4.99 8.86 -10.66
N TYR A 24 -6.28 8.52 -10.78
CA TYR A 24 -7.38 9.45 -10.57
C TYR A 24 -7.34 10.08 -9.16
N VAL A 25 -7.01 9.30 -8.12
CA VAL A 25 -6.89 9.85 -6.75
C VAL A 25 -5.72 10.83 -6.64
N ARG A 26 -4.61 10.55 -7.31
CA ARG A 26 -3.47 11.48 -7.41
C ARG A 26 -3.84 12.75 -8.16
N LEU A 27 -4.63 12.64 -9.22
CA LEU A 27 -5.16 13.78 -9.97
C LEU A 27 -6.06 14.66 -9.09
N LYS A 28 -7.02 14.06 -8.35
CA LYS A 28 -7.90 14.78 -7.41
C LYS A 28 -7.14 15.40 -6.24
N ALA A 29 -6.07 14.77 -5.79
CA ALA A 29 -5.22 15.28 -4.71
C ALA A 29 -4.16 16.30 -5.18
N ASN A 30 -4.17 16.68 -6.46
CA ASN A 30 -3.23 17.63 -7.07
C ASN A 30 -1.75 17.19 -6.98
N TYR A 31 -1.51 15.88 -7.07
CA TYR A 31 -0.19 15.24 -7.12
C TYR A 31 0.14 14.69 -8.51
N SER A 32 -0.58 15.10 -9.57
CA SER A 32 -0.25 14.75 -10.95
C SER A 32 1.16 15.21 -11.32
N LEU A 33 1.94 14.35 -11.98
CA LEU A 33 3.30 14.67 -12.38
C LEU A 33 3.31 15.61 -13.58
N SER A 34 4.36 16.43 -13.71
CA SER A 34 4.49 17.44 -14.77
C SER A 34 4.51 16.87 -16.20
N HIS A 35 4.79 15.57 -16.35
CA HIS A 35 4.84 14.85 -17.62
C HIS A 35 3.56 14.09 -17.97
N TRP A 36 2.50 14.17 -17.15
CA TRP A 36 1.23 13.52 -17.48
C TRP A 36 0.61 14.13 -18.73
N VAL A 37 0.04 13.25 -19.56
CA VAL A 37 -0.62 13.60 -20.81
C VAL A 37 -1.74 14.63 -20.55
N LYS A 38 -1.75 15.71 -21.36
CA LYS A 38 -2.73 16.79 -21.22
C LYS A 38 -4.14 16.25 -21.50
N ARG A 39 -5.16 16.81 -20.82
CA ARG A 39 -6.55 16.35 -20.98
C ARG A 39 -6.96 16.35 -22.46
N GLY A 40 -7.32 15.17 -22.99
CA GLY A 40 -7.82 15.00 -24.37
C GLY A 40 -6.85 14.37 -25.38
N GLN A 41 -5.65 13.96 -24.94
CA GLN A 41 -4.69 13.19 -25.73
C GLN A 41 -4.76 11.69 -25.37
N GLY A 42 -4.38 10.81 -26.31
CA GLY A 42 -4.49 9.34 -26.23
C GLY A 42 -5.40 8.74 -27.31
N ASP A 43 -5.03 7.59 -27.86
CA ASP A 43 -5.79 6.84 -28.86
C ASP A 43 -6.86 5.95 -28.20
N GLY A 44 -6.58 5.40 -27.02
CA GLY A 44 -7.50 4.62 -26.17
C GLY A 44 -7.98 5.36 -24.91
N TRP A 45 -9.15 4.98 -24.38
CA TRP A 45 -9.67 5.55 -23.12
C TRP A 45 -9.00 4.94 -21.88
N ASP A 46 -8.47 3.73 -22.02
CA ASP A 46 -7.72 2.92 -21.07
C ASP A 46 -6.21 2.88 -21.40
N GLU A 47 -5.74 3.77 -22.28
CA GLU A 47 -4.35 3.80 -22.73
C GLU A 47 -3.45 4.48 -21.69
N GLY A 48 -3.01 3.69 -20.72
CA GLY A 48 -2.12 4.15 -19.66
C GLY A 48 -2.83 4.94 -18.57
N TYR A 49 -2.12 5.10 -17.46
CA TYR A 49 -2.69 5.53 -16.20
C TYR A 49 -3.17 7.00 -16.19
N ASP A 50 -2.50 7.89 -16.92
CA ASP A 50 -2.77 9.33 -16.94
C ASP A 50 -3.93 9.71 -17.88
N VAL A 51 -4.00 9.10 -19.07
CA VAL A 51 -5.13 9.26 -20.02
C VAL A 51 -6.42 8.77 -19.37
N THR A 52 -6.35 7.60 -18.74
CA THR A 52 -7.47 6.94 -18.07
C THR A 52 -7.93 7.72 -16.85
N ALA A 53 -7.01 8.18 -15.98
CA ALA A 53 -7.35 9.04 -14.85
C ALA A 53 -8.10 10.31 -15.28
N GLY A 54 -7.67 10.96 -16.37
CA GLY A 54 -8.36 12.11 -16.93
C GLY A 54 -9.72 11.79 -17.56
N PHE A 55 -9.91 10.57 -18.08
CA PHE A 55 -11.19 10.12 -18.66
C PHE A 55 -12.21 9.85 -17.54
N LEU A 56 -11.76 9.17 -16.50
CA LEU A 56 -12.51 8.90 -15.29
C LEU A 56 -12.95 10.18 -14.57
N ASP A 57 -12.09 11.20 -14.53
CA ASP A 57 -12.42 12.53 -14.02
C ASP A 57 -13.51 13.23 -14.83
N TYR A 58 -13.47 13.10 -16.16
CA TYR A 58 -14.56 13.58 -17.01
C TYR A 58 -15.87 12.83 -16.73
N CYS A 59 -15.85 11.51 -16.62
CA CYS A 59 -17.02 10.70 -16.29
C CYS A 59 -17.63 11.10 -14.94
N ASN A 60 -16.79 11.31 -13.91
CA ASN A 60 -17.26 11.78 -12.61
C ASN A 60 -17.81 13.22 -12.64
N SER A 61 -17.34 14.06 -13.58
CA SER A 61 -17.93 15.39 -13.82
C SER A 61 -19.33 15.35 -14.46
N LEU A 62 -19.68 14.24 -15.13
CA LEU A 62 -21.02 14.04 -15.70
C LEU A 62 -22.00 13.52 -14.66
N ARG A 63 -21.53 12.67 -13.73
CA ARG A 63 -22.30 12.14 -12.62
C ARG A 63 -21.39 12.02 -11.40
N ASN A 64 -21.66 12.81 -10.38
CA ASN A 64 -20.92 12.76 -9.13
C ASN A 64 -21.06 11.37 -8.48
N GLY A 65 -19.95 10.78 -8.00
CA GLY A 65 -19.91 9.42 -7.46
C GLY A 65 -19.94 8.32 -8.52
N PHE A 66 -19.76 8.66 -9.81
CA PHE A 66 -19.70 7.69 -10.91
C PHE A 66 -18.65 6.61 -10.63
N LEU A 67 -17.47 7.03 -10.18
CA LEU A 67 -16.31 6.16 -10.06
C LEU A 67 -16.45 5.22 -8.85
N GLU A 68 -17.04 5.70 -7.76
CA GLU A 68 -17.42 4.89 -6.61
C GLU A 68 -18.37 3.76 -7.02
N GLU A 69 -19.44 4.09 -7.77
CA GLU A 69 -20.39 3.09 -8.23
C GLU A 69 -19.80 2.12 -9.26
N LEU A 70 -18.97 2.60 -10.18
CA LEU A 70 -18.24 1.75 -11.12
C LEU A 70 -17.37 0.74 -10.36
N ASN A 71 -16.62 1.20 -9.36
CA ASN A 71 -15.79 0.34 -8.52
C ASN A 71 -16.64 -0.69 -7.75
N LYS A 72 -17.84 -0.30 -7.26
CA LYS A 72 -18.79 -1.24 -6.63
C LYS A 72 -19.28 -2.31 -7.62
N MET A 73 -19.65 -1.93 -8.84
CA MET A 73 -20.10 -2.87 -9.88
C MET A 73 -18.98 -3.84 -10.29
N MET A 74 -17.71 -3.40 -10.22
CA MET A 74 -16.53 -4.22 -10.51
C MET A 74 -16.28 -5.34 -9.50
N ARG A 75 -17.06 -5.43 -8.41
CA ARG A 75 -16.98 -6.51 -7.42
C ARG A 75 -17.25 -7.90 -7.99
N SER A 76 -18.22 -8.02 -8.90
CA SER A 76 -18.67 -9.32 -9.43
C SER A 76 -18.13 -9.63 -10.83
N GLY A 77 -17.58 -8.63 -11.51
CA GLY A 77 -17.08 -8.73 -12.88
C GLY A 77 -16.95 -7.35 -13.52
N TYR A 78 -16.44 -7.29 -14.75
CA TYR A 78 -16.36 -6.03 -15.51
C TYR A 78 -17.00 -6.18 -16.89
N SER A 79 -17.68 -5.10 -17.32
CA SER A 79 -18.21 -4.93 -18.66
C SER A 79 -18.22 -3.44 -19.03
N ASN A 80 -17.91 -3.12 -20.30
CA ASN A 80 -18.03 -1.76 -20.83
C ASN A 80 -19.49 -1.24 -20.78
N SER A 81 -20.47 -2.14 -20.66
CA SER A 81 -21.88 -1.77 -20.48
C SER A 81 -22.13 -0.99 -19.19
N TYR A 82 -21.28 -1.12 -18.17
CA TYR A 82 -21.43 -0.37 -16.91
C TYR A 82 -21.39 1.15 -17.14
N PHE A 83 -20.66 1.62 -18.16
CA PHE A 83 -20.66 3.04 -18.53
C PHE A 83 -22.02 3.47 -19.10
N VAL A 84 -22.68 2.60 -19.83
CA VAL A 84 -24.05 2.83 -20.33
C VAL A 84 -25.04 2.82 -19.17
N ASP A 85 -24.92 1.87 -18.25
CA ASP A 85 -25.79 1.76 -17.08
C ASP A 85 -25.68 2.99 -16.16
N LEU A 86 -24.47 3.52 -15.99
CA LEU A 86 -24.20 4.64 -15.08
C LEU A 86 -24.37 6.03 -15.72
N LEU A 87 -24.07 6.19 -17.01
CA LEU A 87 -24.03 7.49 -17.70
C LEU A 87 -24.94 7.58 -18.94
N GLY A 88 -25.63 6.50 -19.30
CA GLY A 88 -26.48 6.42 -20.49
C GLY A 88 -25.71 6.47 -21.81
N LYS A 89 -24.37 6.37 -21.79
CA LYS A 89 -23.49 6.51 -22.94
C LYS A 89 -22.41 5.44 -22.93
N ASN A 90 -22.05 4.94 -24.10
CA ASN A 90 -20.93 4.02 -24.22
C ASN A 90 -19.59 4.76 -24.12
N VAL A 91 -18.51 4.00 -23.94
CA VAL A 91 -17.17 4.55 -23.72
C VAL A 91 -16.70 5.43 -24.89
N ASP A 92 -16.99 5.05 -26.13
CA ASP A 92 -16.63 5.82 -27.33
C ASP A 92 -17.36 7.16 -27.39
N GLN A 93 -18.65 7.18 -27.06
CA GLN A 93 -19.45 8.40 -26.98
C GLN A 93 -18.95 9.34 -25.88
N LEU A 94 -18.53 8.78 -24.73
CA LEU A 94 -17.94 9.55 -23.64
C LEU A 94 -16.58 10.14 -24.03
N ARG A 95 -15.74 9.36 -24.72
CA ARG A 95 -14.43 9.80 -25.24
C ARG A 95 -14.58 10.96 -26.23
N CYS A 96 -15.48 10.82 -27.20
CA CYS A 96 -15.81 11.88 -28.16
C CYS A 96 -16.45 13.13 -27.52
N GLY A 97 -17.10 12.98 -26.37
CA GLY A 97 -17.64 14.11 -25.60
C GLY A 97 -16.54 14.90 -24.86
N ARG A 98 -15.50 14.22 -24.39
CA ARG A 98 -14.34 14.83 -23.69
C ARG A 98 -13.56 15.80 -24.57
N THR A 99 -13.33 15.46 -25.84
CA THR A 99 -12.57 16.31 -26.78
C THR A 99 -13.27 17.62 -27.14
N LYS A 100 -14.57 17.74 -26.86
CA LYS A 100 -15.40 18.91 -27.23
C LYS A 100 -15.57 19.95 -26.13
N ARG A 101 -15.15 19.68 -24.88
CA ARG A 101 -15.24 20.68 -23.79
C ARG A 101 -13.95 21.52 -23.72
N PRO A 102 -14.03 22.86 -23.82
CA PRO A 102 -12.88 23.72 -23.57
C PRO A 102 -12.43 23.61 -22.10
N ASN A 103 -11.14 23.80 -21.89
CA ASN A 103 -10.44 23.67 -20.62
C ASN A 103 -11.06 24.62 -19.56
N LEU A 104 -11.95 24.11 -18.70
CA LEU A 104 -12.36 24.83 -17.49
C LEU A 104 -11.27 24.68 -16.42
N ASP A 105 -10.11 25.28 -16.69
CA ASP A 105 -9.17 25.66 -15.65
C ASP A 105 -9.80 26.80 -14.85
N LYS A 106 -10.60 26.46 -13.83
CA LYS A 106 -10.99 27.26 -12.65
C LYS A 106 -12.29 26.74 -12.04
N LEU A 107 -12.24 25.55 -11.47
CA LEU A 107 -13.04 25.28 -10.26
C LEU A 107 -12.30 24.23 -9.42
N VAL A 108 -11.06 24.59 -9.03
CA VAL A 108 -10.36 23.88 -7.97
C VAL A 108 -11.14 24.15 -6.69
N MET A 109 -12.03 23.23 -6.34
CA MET A 109 -12.47 23.10 -4.96
C MET A 109 -11.19 22.85 -4.17
N LYS A 110 -10.73 23.88 -3.45
CA LYS A 110 -9.67 23.76 -2.44
C LYS A 110 -10.17 22.73 -1.43
N ILE A 111 -9.88 21.45 -1.67
CA ILE A 111 -9.84 20.46 -0.60
C ILE A 111 -8.65 20.90 0.22
N ASN A 112 -8.95 21.72 1.21
CA ASN A 112 -8.00 22.24 2.15
C ASN A 112 -7.45 21.02 2.90
N LEU A 113 -6.23 20.59 2.59
CA LEU A 113 -5.49 19.52 3.27
C LEU A 113 -5.21 19.82 4.76
N ARG A 114 -5.98 20.74 5.38
CA ARG A 114 -6.09 20.93 6.84
C ARG A 114 -6.41 19.62 7.58
N TRP A 115 -7.01 18.64 6.91
CA TRP A 115 -7.29 17.29 7.44
C TRP A 115 -6.01 16.53 7.84
N LEU A 116 -4.91 16.66 7.08
CA LEU A 116 -3.63 16.02 7.41
C LEU A 116 -2.91 16.66 8.60
N ASN A 117 -3.28 17.88 8.99
CA ASN A 117 -2.68 18.57 10.15
C ASN A 117 -3.38 18.25 11.47
N LYS A 118 -4.57 17.65 11.45
CA LYS A 118 -5.30 17.22 12.66
C LYS A 118 -4.90 15.83 13.14
N ILE A 119 -4.36 15.00 12.25
CA ILE A 119 -3.81 13.68 12.56
C ILE A 119 -2.29 13.80 12.53
N ARG A 120 -1.62 13.62 13.67
CA ARG A 120 -0.15 13.58 13.74
C ARG A 120 0.38 12.30 13.06
N CYS A 121 0.37 12.20 11.73
CA CYS A 121 1.03 11.11 11.00
C CYS A 121 1.44 11.53 9.57
N LYS A 122 2.74 11.43 9.28
CA LYS A 122 3.37 11.66 7.96
C LYS A 122 3.94 10.32 7.48
N CYS A 123 3.17 9.51 6.74
CA CYS A 123 3.66 8.38 5.95
C CYS A 123 2.53 7.90 5.00
N LEU A 124 2.42 8.50 3.81
CA LEU A 124 1.60 7.95 2.72
C LEU A 124 2.50 7.09 1.83
N TYR A 125 2.39 5.77 1.92
CA TYR A 125 2.88 4.87 0.86
C TYR A 125 1.67 4.22 0.20
N LEU A 126 1.41 4.72 -1.01
CA LEU A 126 0.39 4.45 -2.03
C LEU A 126 -0.94 3.74 -1.70
N PHE A 127 -1.06 2.74 -0.83
CA PHE A 127 -2.37 2.07 -0.58
C PHE A 127 -2.56 1.52 0.83
N SER A 128 -1.76 1.95 1.81
CA SER A 128 -1.87 1.48 3.20
C SER A 128 -1.67 2.61 4.20
N TRP A 129 -2.57 2.70 5.18
CA TRP A 129 -2.51 3.70 6.24
C TRP A 129 -2.35 3.07 7.62
N LEU A 130 -1.62 3.78 8.47
CA LEU A 130 -1.50 3.50 9.89
C LEU A 130 -2.00 4.71 10.67
N LEU A 131 -3.02 4.50 11.50
CA LEU A 131 -3.67 5.56 12.27
C LEU A 131 -3.49 5.29 13.76
N PHE A 132 -3.16 6.34 14.50
CA PHE A 132 -3.06 6.32 15.96
C PHE A 132 -4.08 7.29 16.54
N THR A 133 -4.92 6.79 17.44
CA THR A 133 -5.93 7.60 18.12
C THR A 133 -6.17 7.08 19.52
N LYS A 134 -6.76 7.91 20.39
CA LYS A 134 -7.20 7.46 21.71
C LYS A 134 -8.40 6.54 21.53
N ALA A 135 -8.36 5.41 22.22
CA ALA A 135 -9.36 4.35 22.15
C ALA A 135 -10.64 4.76 22.91
N ASN A 136 -11.45 5.62 22.30
CA ASN A 136 -12.77 6.04 22.78
C ASN A 136 -13.77 6.05 21.61
N GLU A 137 -15.06 6.01 21.95
CA GLU A 137 -16.14 5.94 20.97
C GLU A 137 -16.16 7.15 20.02
N GLU A 138 -16.01 8.36 20.56
CA GLU A 138 -15.97 9.60 19.77
C GLU A 138 -14.90 9.57 18.67
N ASN A 139 -13.68 9.10 18.98
CA ASN A 139 -12.64 9.00 17.97
C ASN A 139 -12.89 7.86 16.98
N CYS A 140 -13.53 6.77 17.39
CA CYS A 140 -13.88 5.68 16.48
C CYS A 140 -14.89 6.15 15.44
N VAL A 141 -15.91 6.90 15.87
CA VAL A 141 -16.88 7.55 14.98
C VAL A 141 -16.17 8.55 14.07
N ALA A 142 -15.27 9.38 14.61
CA ALA A 142 -14.50 10.32 13.79
C ALA A 142 -13.64 9.63 12.73
N VAL A 143 -13.01 8.50 13.06
CA VAL A 143 -12.24 7.68 12.12
C VAL A 143 -13.15 7.10 11.03
N LYS A 144 -14.32 6.59 11.39
CA LYS A 144 -15.30 6.05 10.44
C LYS A 144 -15.82 7.13 9.49
N ASN A 145 -16.17 8.31 10.01
CA ASN A 145 -16.57 9.45 9.19
C ASN A 145 -15.43 9.89 8.25
N THR A 146 -14.19 9.88 8.74
CA THR A 146 -13.00 10.20 7.91
C THR A 146 -12.84 9.19 6.77
N PHE A 147 -13.13 7.92 7.03
CA PHE A 147 -13.13 6.87 6.01
C PHE A 147 -14.23 7.10 4.98
N GLU A 148 -15.47 7.35 5.40
CA GLU A 148 -16.58 7.64 4.49
C GLU A 148 -16.32 8.90 3.64
N ASP A 149 -15.77 9.96 4.26
CA ASP A 149 -15.38 11.17 3.55
C ASP A 149 -14.25 10.91 2.55
N TYR A 150 -13.30 10.04 2.91
CA TYR A 150 -12.26 9.60 1.97
C TYR A 150 -12.85 8.82 0.81
N GLU A 151 -13.71 7.84 1.08
CA GLU A 151 -14.32 7.02 0.05
C GLU A 151 -15.11 7.88 -0.93
N ARG A 152 -15.85 8.87 -0.41
CA ARG A 152 -16.59 9.86 -1.21
C ARG A 152 -15.68 10.80 -2.00
N ALA A 153 -14.55 11.24 -1.43
CA ALA A 153 -13.67 12.22 -2.07
C ALA A 153 -12.69 11.61 -3.08
N SER A 154 -12.27 10.36 -2.84
CA SER A 154 -11.31 9.64 -3.67
C SER A 154 -11.97 8.65 -4.63
N ASP A 155 -13.25 8.35 -4.43
CA ASP A 155 -13.99 7.29 -5.11
C ASP A 155 -13.37 5.88 -4.94
N GLN A 156 -12.50 5.71 -3.96
CA GLN A 156 -11.95 4.41 -3.57
C GLN A 156 -12.72 3.83 -2.39
N MET A 157 -12.60 2.52 -2.16
CA MET A 157 -13.23 1.87 -1.00
C MET A 157 -12.19 1.40 -0.01
N ILE A 158 -12.50 1.37 1.28
CA ILE A 158 -11.63 0.79 2.30
C ILE A 158 -11.87 -0.71 2.37
N ASN A 159 -10.78 -1.45 2.37
CA ASN A 159 -10.79 -2.89 2.56
C ASN A 159 -10.87 -3.21 4.06
N PHE A 160 -12.07 -3.19 4.64
CA PHE A 160 -12.25 -3.50 6.08
C PHE A 160 -11.79 -4.92 6.46
N SER A 161 -11.83 -5.89 5.54
CA SER A 161 -11.39 -7.27 5.82
C SER A 161 -9.86 -7.43 5.89
N LYS A 162 -9.11 -6.62 5.14
CA LYS A 162 -7.65 -6.49 5.30
C LYS A 162 -7.26 -5.52 6.41
N SER A 163 -8.21 -4.70 6.86
CA SER A 163 -7.98 -3.72 7.91
C SER A 163 -8.05 -4.36 9.28
N ALA A 164 -7.27 -3.82 10.21
CA ALA A 164 -7.20 -4.34 11.58
C ALA A 164 -6.96 -3.20 12.56
N ILE A 165 -7.39 -3.41 13.80
CA ILE A 165 -7.11 -2.54 14.94
C ILE A 165 -6.32 -3.29 16.01
N CYS A 166 -5.34 -2.61 16.60
CA CYS A 166 -4.59 -3.08 17.75
C CYS A 166 -4.86 -2.10 18.89
N VAL A 167 -5.20 -2.61 20.07
CA VAL A 167 -5.43 -1.79 21.27
C VAL A 167 -4.25 -1.87 22.24
N SER A 168 -4.22 -0.97 23.23
CA SER A 168 -3.18 -0.98 24.25
C SER A 168 -3.27 -2.26 25.10
N PRO A 169 -2.14 -2.86 25.54
CA PRO A 169 -2.14 -3.97 26.49
C PRO A 169 -2.82 -3.66 27.83
N SER A 170 -2.99 -2.38 28.16
CA SER A 170 -3.68 -1.92 29.37
C SER A 170 -5.21 -1.93 29.27
N MET A 171 -5.76 -2.18 28.08
CA MET A 171 -7.20 -2.21 27.82
C MET A 171 -7.75 -3.62 28.00
N SER A 172 -8.98 -3.76 28.52
CA SER A 172 -9.61 -5.06 28.64
C SER A 172 -9.99 -5.63 27.26
N ALA A 173 -10.06 -6.96 27.15
CA ALA A 173 -10.45 -7.62 25.90
C ALA A 173 -11.85 -7.19 25.43
N ALA A 174 -12.79 -7.04 26.37
CA ALA A 174 -14.16 -6.61 26.08
C ALA A 174 -14.22 -5.18 25.49
N GLU A 175 -13.47 -4.24 26.06
CA GLU A 175 -13.37 -2.88 25.52
C GLU A 175 -12.70 -2.88 24.13
N GLY A 176 -11.68 -3.70 23.94
CA GLY A 176 -11.02 -3.86 22.65
C GLY A 176 -11.95 -4.37 21.55
N GLU A 177 -12.76 -5.39 21.86
CA GLU A 177 -13.75 -5.94 20.93
C GLU A 177 -14.87 -4.94 20.63
N MET A 178 -15.33 -4.20 21.64
CA MET A 178 -16.30 -3.12 21.44
C MET A 178 -15.78 -2.08 20.44
N ILE A 179 -14.55 -1.61 20.63
CA ILE A 179 -13.91 -0.64 19.73
C ILE A 179 -13.73 -1.21 18.32
N ALA A 180 -13.30 -2.46 18.21
CA ALA A 180 -13.14 -3.13 16.92
C ALA A 180 -14.48 -3.25 16.16
N SER A 181 -15.56 -3.58 16.89
CA SER A 181 -16.91 -3.67 16.34
C SER A 181 -17.46 -2.31 15.88
N LEU A 182 -17.21 -1.23 16.64
CA LEU A 182 -17.62 0.14 16.29
C LEU A 182 -17.01 0.59 14.95
N VAL A 183 -15.75 0.25 14.72
CA VAL A 183 -15.03 0.59 13.48
C VAL A 183 -15.31 -0.42 12.36
N GLY A 184 -15.73 -1.65 12.68
CA GLY A 184 -16.01 -2.71 11.71
C GLY A 184 -14.75 -3.42 11.19
N VAL A 185 -13.71 -3.54 12.02
CA VAL A 185 -12.43 -4.18 11.67
C VAL A 185 -12.09 -5.30 12.65
N LYS A 186 -11.20 -6.22 12.25
CA LYS A 186 -10.73 -7.26 13.18
C LYS A 186 -9.86 -6.67 14.28
N LEU A 187 -10.08 -7.11 15.52
CA LEU A 187 -9.15 -6.90 16.62
C LEU A 187 -7.95 -7.83 16.44
N VAL A 188 -6.74 -7.27 16.54
CA VAL A 188 -5.50 -8.04 16.55
C VAL A 188 -4.68 -7.65 17.77
N GLU A 189 -3.98 -8.63 18.34
CA GLU A 189 -3.09 -8.41 19.48
C GLU A 189 -1.91 -7.49 19.13
N CYS A 190 -1.40 -7.61 17.91
CA CYS A 190 -0.36 -6.75 17.36
C CYS A 190 -0.45 -6.71 15.83
N HIS A 191 -0.02 -5.61 15.21
CA HIS A 191 0.10 -5.56 13.75
C HIS A 191 1.33 -6.34 13.31
N GLU A 192 1.12 -7.56 12.81
CA GLU A 192 2.21 -8.50 12.53
C GLU A 192 3.21 -7.98 11.50
N ASN A 193 2.80 -7.16 10.51
CA ASN A 193 3.70 -6.58 9.50
C ASN A 193 3.12 -5.31 8.83
N TYR A 194 3.86 -4.20 8.85
CA TYR A 194 3.61 -3.02 8.01
C TYR A 194 4.77 -2.86 7.03
N LEU A 195 4.49 -2.96 5.73
CA LEU A 195 5.50 -2.86 4.66
C LEU A 195 6.71 -3.81 4.86
N GLY A 196 6.46 -5.04 5.31
CA GLY A 196 7.51 -6.06 5.53
C GLY A 196 8.31 -5.92 6.82
N LEU A 197 8.00 -4.92 7.66
CA LEU A 197 8.57 -4.80 9.00
C LEU A 197 7.49 -5.06 10.05
N SER A 198 7.76 -5.96 10.99
CA SER A 198 6.86 -6.20 12.11
C SER A 198 6.75 -4.93 12.97
N TYR A 199 5.53 -4.41 13.09
CA TYR A 199 5.26 -3.30 13.99
C TYR A 199 5.04 -3.88 15.38
N PHE A 200 5.96 -3.63 16.32
CA PHE A 200 5.85 -4.17 17.68
C PHE A 200 5.62 -3.04 18.69
N SER A 201 4.57 -3.17 19.51
CA SER A 201 4.17 -2.22 20.55
C SER A 201 4.76 -2.52 21.95
N GLY A 202 5.77 -3.40 22.07
CA GLY A 202 6.38 -3.79 23.36
C GLY A 202 7.86 -3.46 23.53
N ARG A 203 8.44 -3.83 24.69
CA ARG A 203 9.81 -3.49 25.11
C ARG A 203 10.93 -4.23 24.36
N SER A 204 10.65 -5.40 23.75
CA SER A 204 11.66 -6.18 23.04
C SER A 204 11.72 -5.84 21.56
N LYS A 205 12.74 -5.08 21.17
CA LYS A 205 13.05 -4.78 19.76
C LYS A 205 13.53 -6.02 18.99
N GLN A 206 13.79 -7.15 19.65
CA GLN A 206 14.38 -8.34 19.02
C GLN A 206 13.42 -8.99 18.02
N LYS A 207 12.11 -9.04 18.33
CA LYS A 207 11.09 -9.58 17.41
C LYS A 207 10.91 -8.73 16.14
N LEU A 208 11.10 -7.41 16.23
CA LEU A 208 11.02 -6.50 15.08
C LEU A 208 12.08 -6.81 14.03
N PHE A 209 13.25 -7.30 14.47
CA PHE A 209 14.37 -7.61 13.61
C PHE A 209 14.49 -9.11 13.27
N ALA A 210 13.67 -9.96 13.87
CA ALA A 210 13.63 -11.40 13.56
C ALA A 210 13.34 -11.63 12.07
N ASN A 211 12.37 -10.91 11.49
CA ASN A 211 12.08 -10.99 10.05
C ASN A 211 13.28 -10.65 9.17
N ILE A 212 14.15 -9.72 9.60
CA ILE A 212 15.37 -9.36 8.87
C ILE A 212 16.34 -10.54 8.90
N ILE A 213 16.52 -11.16 10.07
CA ILE A 213 17.37 -12.34 10.23
C ILE A 213 16.85 -13.50 9.38
N ASP A 214 15.53 -13.76 9.43
CA ASP A 214 14.89 -14.83 8.66
C ASP A 214 15.02 -14.60 7.15
N HIS A 215 14.89 -13.35 6.70
CA HIS A 215 15.08 -13.00 5.29
C HIS A 215 16.53 -13.23 4.85
N VAL A 216 17.51 -12.79 5.67
CA VAL A 216 18.93 -13.03 5.42
C VAL A 216 19.23 -14.53 5.36
N TRP A 217 18.71 -15.30 6.33
CA TRP A 217 18.89 -16.75 6.39
C TRP A 217 18.27 -17.46 5.18
N GLY A 218 17.06 -17.09 4.78
CA GLY A 218 16.39 -17.66 3.61
C GLY A 218 17.18 -17.45 2.32
N LYS A 219 17.78 -16.26 2.13
CA LYS A 219 18.66 -15.97 0.98
C LYS A 219 19.93 -16.82 1.03
N ILE A 220 20.59 -16.87 2.18
CA ILE A 220 21.82 -17.67 2.38
C ILE A 220 21.56 -19.15 2.10
N LYS A 221 20.46 -19.71 2.63
CA LYS A 221 20.09 -21.11 2.41
C LYS A 221 19.87 -21.40 0.92
N GLY A 222 19.11 -20.55 0.23
CA GLY A 222 18.86 -20.70 -1.21
C GLY A 222 20.11 -20.51 -2.09
N TRP A 223 21.15 -19.85 -1.59
CA TRP A 223 22.45 -19.75 -2.26
C TRP A 223 23.38 -20.90 -1.93
N GLY A 224 23.33 -21.43 -0.71
CA GLY A 224 24.13 -22.59 -0.30
C GLY A 224 23.83 -23.87 -1.09
N GLU A 225 22.62 -23.96 -1.67
CA GLU A 225 22.23 -25.05 -2.59
C GLU A 225 22.86 -24.92 -3.99
N LYS A 226 23.43 -23.75 -4.34
CA LYS A 226 24.06 -23.50 -5.63
C LYS A 226 25.58 -23.70 -5.52
N LEU A 227 26.17 -24.37 -6.51
CA LEU A 227 27.63 -24.48 -6.63
C LEU A 227 28.20 -23.14 -7.12
N LEU A 228 28.57 -22.28 -6.17
CA LEU A 228 29.09 -20.94 -6.44
C LEU A 228 30.60 -20.88 -6.22
N SER A 229 31.27 -20.03 -7.02
CA SER A 229 32.67 -19.68 -6.80
C SER A 229 32.83 -18.79 -5.57
N ILE A 230 34.05 -18.70 -5.03
CA ILE A 230 34.38 -17.83 -3.90
C ILE A 230 34.05 -16.36 -4.21
N GLY A 231 34.37 -15.89 -5.42
CA GLY A 231 34.01 -14.55 -5.88
C GLY A 231 32.49 -14.35 -6.02
N GLY A 232 31.75 -15.38 -6.44
CA GLY A 232 30.29 -15.36 -6.47
C GLY A 232 29.68 -15.19 -5.08
N ASN A 233 30.22 -15.90 -4.08
CA ASN A 233 29.78 -15.77 -2.68
C ASN A 233 30.01 -14.36 -2.13
N GLU A 234 31.14 -13.73 -2.45
CA GLU A 234 31.48 -12.37 -1.99
C GLU A 234 30.46 -11.34 -2.50
N VAL A 235 30.17 -11.39 -3.80
CA VAL A 235 29.22 -10.48 -4.46
C VAL A 235 27.83 -10.63 -3.84
N LEU A 236 27.37 -11.86 -3.60
CA LEU A 236 26.06 -12.13 -3.01
C LEU A 236 25.96 -11.62 -1.57
N ILE A 237 26.98 -11.84 -0.73
CA ILE A 237 27.02 -11.31 0.63
C ILE A 237 26.94 -9.78 0.62
N LYS A 238 27.75 -9.10 -0.20
CA LYS A 238 27.75 -7.64 -0.30
C LYS A 238 26.39 -7.11 -0.74
N ALA A 239 25.80 -7.72 -1.77
CA ALA A 239 24.50 -7.32 -2.28
C ALA A 239 23.39 -7.45 -1.22
N MET A 240 23.37 -8.55 -0.46
CA MET A 240 22.35 -8.77 0.58
C MET A 240 22.53 -7.88 1.80
N VAL A 241 23.77 -7.72 2.31
CA VAL A 241 24.05 -6.85 3.46
C VAL A 241 23.72 -5.39 3.14
N GLN A 242 23.83 -4.97 1.89
CA GLN A 242 23.38 -3.65 1.46
C GLN A 242 21.86 -3.57 1.31
N ALA A 243 21.23 -4.49 0.57
CA ALA A 243 19.82 -4.36 0.21
C ALA A 243 18.85 -4.64 1.37
N VAL A 244 19.05 -5.71 2.13
CA VAL A 244 18.07 -6.20 3.11
C VAL A 244 17.86 -5.26 4.30
N PRO A 245 18.91 -4.74 4.98
CA PRO A 245 18.71 -3.84 6.11
C PRO A 245 18.42 -2.39 5.69
N SER A 246 18.66 -1.99 4.42
CA SER A 246 18.54 -0.58 3.98
C SER A 246 17.18 0.03 4.30
N TYR A 247 16.10 -0.71 4.05
CA TYR A 247 14.76 -0.25 4.37
C TYR A 247 14.55 -0.08 5.88
N ALA A 248 14.99 -1.06 6.70
CA ALA A 248 14.88 -0.99 8.15
C ALA A 248 15.74 0.12 8.77
N MET A 249 16.94 0.36 8.24
CA MET A 249 17.84 1.45 8.67
C MET A 249 17.25 2.83 8.41
N SER A 250 16.45 2.98 7.35
CA SER A 250 15.78 4.25 7.05
C SER A 250 14.68 4.61 8.07
N LEU A 251 14.12 3.61 8.75
CA LEU A 251 13.00 3.77 9.68
C LEU A 251 13.41 3.63 11.15
N PHE A 252 14.44 2.84 11.45
CA PHE A 252 14.84 2.50 12.80
C PHE A 252 16.35 2.47 12.99
N ARG A 253 16.78 2.84 14.20
CA ARG A 253 18.16 2.58 14.63
C ARG A 253 18.35 1.09 14.91
N ILE A 254 19.16 0.42 14.11
CA ILE A 254 19.46 -1.01 14.24
C ILE A 254 20.32 -1.28 15.50
N PRO A 255 19.97 -2.28 16.34
CA PRO A 255 20.77 -2.66 17.50
C PRO A 255 22.05 -3.40 17.07
N LYS A 256 23.14 -3.20 17.81
CA LYS A 256 24.42 -3.89 17.56
C LYS A 256 24.29 -5.42 17.54
N SER A 257 23.39 -5.97 18.36
CA SER A 257 23.12 -7.41 18.41
C SER A 257 22.67 -7.97 17.07
N LEU A 258 21.80 -7.25 16.33
CA LEU A 258 21.34 -7.66 15.01
C LEU A 258 22.48 -7.68 13.99
N ILE A 259 23.34 -6.66 14.02
CA ILE A 259 24.49 -6.57 13.12
C ILE A 259 25.43 -7.77 13.34
N LEU A 260 25.72 -8.09 14.60
CA LEU A 260 26.55 -9.24 14.95
C LEU A 260 25.92 -10.56 14.49
N GLU A 261 24.60 -10.67 14.55
CA GLU A 261 23.88 -11.87 14.10
C GLU A 261 23.94 -12.03 12.58
N ILE A 262 23.70 -10.96 11.80
CA ILE A 262 23.87 -10.97 10.34
C ILE A 262 25.31 -11.32 9.97
N GLN A 263 26.31 -10.75 10.67
CA GLN A 263 27.72 -11.07 10.44
C GLN A 263 28.02 -12.55 10.66
N ARG A 264 27.45 -13.16 11.72
CA ARG A 264 27.59 -14.61 11.96
C ARG A 264 27.01 -15.44 10.83
N LEU A 265 25.84 -15.07 10.30
CA LEU A 265 25.22 -15.75 9.17
C LEU A 265 26.08 -15.64 7.89
N CYS A 266 26.56 -14.44 7.58
CA CYS A 266 27.44 -14.20 6.44
C CYS A 266 28.76 -14.97 6.57
N ALA A 267 29.37 -14.98 7.76
CA ALA A 267 30.60 -15.74 8.01
C ALA A 267 30.36 -17.25 7.86
N HIS A 268 29.24 -17.77 8.37
CA HIS A 268 28.89 -19.18 8.20
C HIS A 268 28.77 -19.56 6.71
N PHE A 269 28.09 -18.74 5.91
CA PHE A 269 27.99 -18.92 4.47
C PHE A 269 29.35 -18.83 3.77
N TRP A 270 30.16 -17.82 4.12
CA TRP A 270 31.48 -17.59 3.53
C TRP A 270 32.43 -18.78 3.72
N TRP A 271 32.46 -19.35 4.92
CA TRP A 271 33.33 -20.49 5.24
C TRP A 271 32.78 -21.84 4.72
N GLY A 272 31.72 -21.81 3.89
CA GLY A 272 31.16 -22.99 3.25
C GLY A 272 30.41 -23.90 4.23
N GLY A 273 29.77 -23.32 5.25
CA GLY A 273 28.85 -24.03 6.11
C GLY A 273 27.65 -24.52 5.31
N ASN A 274 27.59 -25.83 5.06
CA ASN A 274 26.36 -26.47 4.63
C ASN A 274 25.60 -26.88 5.91
N VAL A 275 24.26 -26.87 5.89
CA VAL A 275 23.41 -27.14 7.08
C VAL A 275 23.83 -28.42 7.84
N ASN A 276 24.46 -29.38 7.16
CA ASN A 276 24.93 -30.65 7.71
C ASN A 276 26.47 -30.84 7.78
N LYS A 277 27.31 -29.86 7.40
CA LYS A 277 28.78 -30.00 7.46
C LYS A 277 29.45 -28.70 7.93
N LYS A 278 29.94 -28.71 9.17
CA LYS A 278 30.84 -27.67 9.70
C LYS A 278 32.24 -27.88 9.11
N LYS A 279 32.79 -26.86 8.43
CA LYS A 279 34.21 -26.77 8.13
C LYS A 279 34.93 -25.99 9.24
N ILE A 280 36.22 -26.24 9.41
CA ILE A 280 37.04 -25.69 10.50
C ILE A 280 37.02 -24.15 10.44
N HIS A 281 36.62 -23.53 11.54
CA HIS A 281 36.73 -22.09 11.74
C HIS A 281 38.17 -21.75 12.12
N TRP A 282 38.77 -20.76 11.45
CA TRP A 282 40.00 -20.14 11.94
C TRP A 282 39.64 -19.09 12.98
N CYS A 283 40.14 -19.25 14.20
CA CYS A 283 40.20 -18.17 15.19
C CYS A 283 41.36 -17.25 14.81
N THR A 284 41.06 -15.96 14.64
CA THR A 284 42.04 -14.87 14.79
C THR A 284 41.91 -14.28 16.18
#